data_AF-A0A3D1TRR8-F1
#
_entry.id   AF-A0A3D1TRR8-F1
#
_cell.length_a   1.000
_cell.length_b   1.000
_cell.length_c   1.000
_cell.angle_alpha   90.00
_cell.angle_beta   90.00
_cell.angle_gamma   90.00
#
_symmetry.space_group_name_H-M   'P 1'
#
loop_
_entity.id
_entity.type
_entity.pdbx_description
1 polymer ?
#
loop_
_entity_poly.entity_id
_entity_poly.type
_entity_poly.pdbx_seq_one_letter_code
_entity_poly.pdbx_strand_id
1 'polypeptide(L)'
;MAVVSMKQLLEAGVHFGHQTRRWNPKMKPYIYTERNGIHIIDLQKTVSMLDRAYGYIQDVTRQGGKVLFVGTKKQAQDAVAEEAGRAGQFYVNQRWLGGLLTNFQTIQQRMRRLEELERMRESGEL
;
A
#
# COMPACT_ATOMS: atom_id res chain seq x y z
N MET A 1 -19.53 6.89 -7.18
CA MET A 1 -19.75 7.51 -5.85
C MET A 1 -18.38 7.67 -5.23
N ALA A 2 -18.01 8.87 -4.77
CA ALA A 2 -16.75 9.05 -4.07
C ALA A 2 -16.79 8.27 -2.76
N VAL A 3 -15.88 7.30 -2.62
CA VAL A 3 -15.88 6.35 -1.49
C VAL A 3 -15.60 7.06 -0.15
N VAL A 4 -14.96 8.23 -0.20
CA VAL A 4 -14.58 9.01 0.98
C VAL A 4 -14.89 10.49 0.74
N SER A 5 -15.50 11.14 1.73
CA SER A 5 -15.76 12.58 1.68
C SER A 5 -14.51 13.40 2.01
N MET A 6 -14.42 14.62 1.48
CA MET A 6 -13.34 15.55 1.82
C MET A 6 -13.25 15.84 3.32
N LYS A 7 -14.40 15.88 4.01
CA LYS A 7 -14.47 16.08 5.45
C LYS A 7 -13.75 14.96 6.21
N GLN A 8 -13.97 13.70 5.84
CA GLN A 8 -13.29 12.55 6.45
C GLN A 8 -11.78 12.59 6.20
N LEU A 9 -11.34 13.00 5.00
CA LEU A 9 -9.91 13.16 4.70
C LEU A 9 -9.26 14.27 5.55
N LEU A 10 -9.99 15.36 5.78
CA LEU A 10 -9.53 16.45 6.62
C LEU A 10 -9.41 16.00 8.09
N GLU A 11 -10.43 15.33 8.63
CA GLU A 11 -10.46 14.79 10.00
C GLU A 11 -9.38 13.72 10.24
N ALA A 12 -9.12 12.86 9.24
CA ALA A 12 -8.05 11.87 9.29
C ALA A 12 -6.64 12.48 9.18
N GLY A 13 -6.51 13.78 8.89
CA GLY A 13 -5.23 14.46 8.81
C GLY A 13 -4.38 14.10 7.59
N VAL A 14 -4.95 13.51 6.53
CA VAL A 14 -4.16 13.06 5.36
C VAL A 14 -3.64 14.20 4.48
N HIS A 15 -4.09 15.43 4.73
CA HIS A 15 -3.64 16.64 4.05
C HIS A 15 -2.25 17.10 4.52
N PHE A 16 -1.71 16.56 5.62
CA PHE A 16 -0.38 16.90 6.09
C PHE A 16 0.70 16.16 5.29
N GLY A 17 1.55 16.94 4.62
CA GLY A 17 2.74 16.47 3.92
C GLY A 17 3.98 16.47 4.80
N HIS A 18 5.15 16.51 4.15
CA HIS A 18 6.44 16.61 4.81
C HIS A 18 6.89 18.08 4.97
N GLN A 19 8.00 18.27 5.69
CA GLN A 19 8.69 19.55 5.76
C GLN A 19 9.16 20.00 4.37
N THR A 20 9.16 21.31 4.11
CA THR A 20 9.57 21.92 2.83
C THR A 20 10.94 21.49 2.34
N ARG A 21 11.90 21.31 3.26
CA ARG A 21 13.26 20.84 2.91
C ARG A 21 13.31 19.40 2.39
N ARG A 22 12.25 18.60 2.60
CA ARG A 22 12.16 17.18 2.20
C ARG A 22 11.03 16.98 1.18
N TRP A 23 10.94 17.84 0.19
CA TRP A 23 9.94 17.76 -0.87
C TRP A 23 10.55 17.37 -2.21
N ASN A 24 9.72 16.80 -3.08
CA ASN A 24 10.07 16.52 -4.48
C ASN A 24 9.42 17.60 -5.36
N PRO A 25 10.15 18.33 -6.21
CA PRO A 25 9.59 19.38 -7.07
C PRO A 25 8.44 18.91 -7.97
N LYS A 26 8.41 17.62 -8.35
CA LYS A 26 7.30 17.02 -9.13
C LYS A 26 5.98 16.98 -8.36
N MET A 27 6.00 17.18 -7.03
CA MET A 27 4.80 17.27 -6.20
C MET A 27 4.14 18.64 -6.23
N LYS A 28 4.75 19.67 -6.85
CA LYS A 28 4.18 21.02 -6.94
C LYS A 28 2.72 21.05 -7.40
N PRO A 29 2.28 20.25 -8.40
CA PRO A 29 0.87 20.23 -8.81
C PRO A 29 -0.08 19.66 -7.75
N TYR A 30 0.39 18.92 -6.75
CA TYR A 30 -0.43 18.28 -5.72
C TYR A 30 -0.37 19.00 -4.36
N ILE A 31 0.46 20.04 -4.24
CA ILE A 31 0.58 20.86 -3.04
C ILE A 31 -0.36 22.05 -3.16
N TYR A 32 -1.23 22.22 -2.18
CA TYR A 32 -2.14 23.35 -2.08
C TYR A 32 -1.43 24.60 -1.58
N THR A 33 -0.74 24.48 -0.43
CA THR A 33 0.01 25.56 0.18
C THR A 33 1.04 25.02 1.17
N GLU A 34 1.77 25.90 1.83
CA GLU A 34 2.64 25.60 2.95
C GLU A 34 2.16 26.37 4.19
N ARG A 35 2.19 25.71 5.35
CA ARG A 35 1.92 26.36 6.64
C ARG A 35 2.92 25.86 7.67
N ASN A 36 3.59 26.79 8.36
CA ASN A 36 4.58 26.47 9.41
C ASN A 36 5.68 25.50 8.93
N GLY A 37 6.15 25.63 7.69
CA GLY A 37 7.19 24.77 7.13
C GLY A 37 6.72 23.36 6.71
N ILE A 38 5.42 23.08 6.71
CA ILE A 38 4.82 21.81 6.29
C ILE A 38 3.99 22.04 5.02
N HIS A 39 4.17 21.19 4.01
CA HIS A 39 3.32 21.21 2.82
C HIS A 39 1.93 20.66 3.13
N ILE A 40 0.90 21.35 2.66
CA ILE A 40 -0.50 20.92 2.70
C ILE A 40 -0.86 20.36 1.32
N ILE A 41 -1.33 19.12 1.29
CA ILE A 41 -1.74 18.41 0.07
C ILE A 41 -3.14 18.86 -0.34
N ASP A 42 -3.35 19.04 -1.64
CA ASP A 42 -4.63 19.42 -2.22
C ASP A 42 -5.64 18.26 -2.19
N LEU A 43 -6.57 18.32 -1.24
CA LEU A 43 -7.61 17.30 -1.06
C LEU A 43 -8.62 17.24 -2.21
N GLN A 44 -8.85 18.33 -2.95
CA GLN A 44 -9.73 18.29 -4.13
C GLN A 44 -9.14 17.37 -5.20
N LYS A 45 -7.83 17.49 -5.43
CA LYS A 45 -7.10 16.60 -6.32
C LYS A 45 -7.06 15.18 -5.78
N THR A 46 -6.82 15.01 -4.48
CA THR A 46 -6.83 13.68 -3.84
C THR A 46 -8.15 12.94 -4.06
N VAL A 47 -9.30 13.60 -3.87
CA VAL A 47 -10.62 12.97 -4.07
C VAL A 47 -10.81 12.51 -5.52
N SER A 48 -10.53 13.38 -6.50
CA SER A 48 -10.67 13.04 -7.91
C SER A 48 -9.72 11.89 -8.33
N MET A 49 -8.49 11.89 -7.83
CA MET A 49 -7.51 10.83 -8.12
C MET A 49 -7.87 9.52 -7.42
N LEU A 50 -8.44 9.58 -6.22
CA LEU A 50 -8.90 8.41 -5.47
C LEU A 50 -10.04 7.72 -6.21
N ASP A 51 -11.00 8.47 -6.75
CA ASP A 51 -12.10 7.92 -7.55
C ASP A 51 -11.58 7.21 -8.81
N ARG A 52 -10.59 7.79 -9.49
CA ARG A 52 -9.93 7.16 -10.64
C ARG A 52 -9.18 5.89 -10.24
N ALA A 53 -8.45 5.91 -9.13
CA ALA A 53 -7.71 4.75 -8.64
C ALA A 53 -8.67 3.62 -8.23
N TYR A 54 -9.78 3.97 -7.58
CA TYR A 54 -10.82 3.02 -7.18
C TYR A 54 -11.42 2.30 -8.39
N GLY A 55 -11.81 3.05 -9.43
CA GLY A 55 -12.32 2.47 -10.68
C GLY A 55 -11.32 1.53 -11.34
N TYR A 56 -10.04 1.93 -11.40
CA TYR A 56 -8.99 1.08 -11.96
C TYR A 56 -8.82 -0.24 -11.19
N ILE A 57 -8.77 -0.18 -9.86
CA ILE A 57 -8.64 -1.39 -9.03
C ILE A 57 -9.87 -2.30 -9.17
N GLN A 58 -11.07 -1.72 -9.24
CA GLN A 58 -12.30 -2.46 -9.50
C GLN A 58 -12.25 -3.19 -10.85
N ASP A 59 -11.70 -2.56 -11.88
CA ASP A 59 -11.55 -3.18 -13.20
C ASP A 59 -10.55 -4.33 -13.19
N VAL A 60 -9.42 -4.16 -12.51
CA VAL A 60 -8.40 -5.20 -12.34
C VAL A 60 -8.97 -6.43 -11.64
N THR A 61 -9.67 -6.24 -10.51
CA THR A 61 -10.21 -7.35 -9.72
C THR A 61 -11.38 -8.04 -10.44
N ARG A 62 -12.19 -7.29 -11.19
CA ARG A 62 -13.27 -7.84 -12.03
C ARG A 62 -12.75 -8.74 -13.16
N GLN A 63 -11.53 -8.51 -13.63
CA GLN A 63 -10.85 -9.37 -14.61
C GLN A 63 -10.14 -10.58 -13.96
N GLY A 64 -10.30 -10.78 -12.65
CA GLY A 64 -9.60 -11.84 -11.90
C GLY A 64 -8.15 -11.49 -11.55
N GLY A 65 -7.72 -10.26 -11.78
CA GLY A 65 -6.41 -9.76 -11.41
C GLY A 65 -6.19 -9.76 -9.90
N LYS A 66 -4.93 -9.91 -9.49
CA LYS A 66 -4.52 -9.89 -8.08
C LYS A 66 -3.82 -8.57 -7.77
N VAL A 67 -4.12 -8.00 -6.61
CA VAL A 67 -3.51 -6.77 -6.12
C VAL A 67 -2.55 -7.12 -4.98
N LEU A 68 -1.32 -6.63 -5.06
CA LEU A 68 -0.34 -6.78 -3.99
C LEU A 68 -0.28 -5.51 -3.15
N PHE A 69 -0.62 -5.62 -1.88
CA PHE A 69 -0.51 -4.53 -0.91
C PHE A 69 0.91 -4.50 -0.34
N VAL A 70 1.51 -3.31 -0.21
CA VAL A 70 2.88 -3.17 0.30
C VAL A 70 2.94 -2.03 1.31
N GLY A 71 3.33 -2.35 2.54
CA GLY A 71 3.42 -1.37 3.63
C GLY A 71 4.43 -1.79 4.69
N THR A 72 5.67 -1.37 4.53
CA THR A 72 6.80 -1.81 5.39
C THR A 72 7.07 -0.86 6.57
N LYS A 73 6.43 0.31 6.58
CA LYS A 73 6.59 1.32 7.63
C LYS A 73 5.80 0.86 8.86
N LYS A 74 6.37 0.99 10.07
CA LYS A 74 5.72 0.58 11.34
C LYS A 74 4.25 1.00 11.45
N GLN A 75 3.91 2.24 11.09
CA GLN A 75 2.53 2.76 11.15
C GLN A 75 1.57 2.15 10.11
N ALA A 76 2.08 1.44 9.11
CA ALA A 76 1.30 0.86 8.02
C ALA A 76 1.25 -0.67 8.04
N GLN A 77 2.07 -1.34 8.86
CA GLN A 77 2.22 -2.80 8.80
C GLN A 77 0.90 -3.53 9.12
N ASP A 78 0.24 -3.12 10.20
CA ASP A 78 -0.99 -3.76 10.67
C ASP A 78 -2.15 -3.43 9.74
N ALA A 79 -2.32 -2.14 9.41
CA ALA A 79 -3.38 -1.68 8.51
C ALA A 79 -3.32 -2.36 7.13
N VAL A 80 -2.12 -2.55 6.57
CA VAL A 80 -1.96 -3.24 5.28
C VAL A 80 -2.31 -4.72 5.38
N ALA A 81 -1.89 -5.40 6.46
CA ALA A 81 -2.18 -6.82 6.62
C ALA A 81 -3.68 -7.09 6.84
N GLU A 82 -4.32 -6.29 7.69
CA GLU A 82 -5.75 -6.39 8.00
C GLU A 82 -6.60 -6.14 6.75
N GLU A 83 -6.33 -5.05 6.03
CA GLU A 83 -7.14 -4.65 4.87
C GLU A 83 -6.93 -5.56 3.66
N ALA A 84 -5.70 -6.05 3.44
CA ALA A 84 -5.44 -7.04 2.41
C ALA A 84 -6.13 -8.38 2.72
N GLY A 85 -6.11 -8.80 3.99
CA GLY A 85 -6.81 -10.00 4.46
C GLY A 85 -8.32 -9.88 4.25
N ARG A 86 -8.91 -8.74 4.64
CA ARG A 86 -10.34 -8.44 4.42
C ARG A 86 -10.71 -8.43 2.93
N ALA A 87 -9.82 -7.96 2.07
CA ALA A 87 -10.01 -7.93 0.63
C ALA A 87 -9.68 -9.27 -0.07
N GLY A 88 -9.16 -10.28 0.64
CA GLY A 88 -8.71 -11.54 0.06
C GLY A 88 -7.54 -11.38 -0.93
N GLN A 89 -6.68 -10.39 -0.70
CA GLN A 89 -5.54 -10.05 -1.55
C GLN A 89 -4.21 -10.31 -0.84
N PHE A 90 -3.12 -10.33 -1.61
CA PHE A 90 -1.78 -10.59 -1.09
C PHE A 90 -1.16 -9.32 -0.49
N TYR A 91 -0.28 -9.47 0.49
CA TYR A 91 0.41 -8.33 1.10
C TYR A 91 1.87 -8.61 1.49
N VAL A 92 2.65 -7.53 1.58
CA VAL A 92 3.98 -7.48 2.21
C VAL A 92 3.99 -6.34 3.22
N ASN A 93 3.92 -6.69 4.51
CA ASN A 93 3.95 -5.72 5.60
C ASN A 93 5.29 -5.66 6.36
N GLN A 94 6.20 -6.61 6.12
CA GLN A 94 7.53 -6.64 6.71
C GLN A 94 8.56 -6.02 5.76
N ARG A 95 9.68 -6.70 5.51
CA ARG A 95 10.72 -6.22 4.60
C ARG A 95 10.40 -6.62 3.16
N TRP A 96 10.49 -5.67 2.23
CA TRP A 96 10.49 -5.97 0.80
C TRP A 96 11.82 -6.63 0.41
N LEU A 97 11.76 -7.89 -0.03
CA LEU A 97 12.93 -8.60 -0.52
C LEU A 97 13.24 -8.16 -1.95
N GLY A 98 14.49 -7.76 -2.20
CA GLY A 98 14.96 -7.48 -3.56
C GLY A 98 14.74 -8.71 -4.44
N GLY A 99 14.16 -8.50 -5.63
CA GLY A 99 13.82 -9.60 -6.54
C GLY A 99 12.45 -10.25 -6.31
N LEU A 100 11.63 -9.77 -5.36
CA LEU A 100 10.29 -10.33 -5.12
C LEU A 100 9.45 -10.46 -6.41
N LEU A 101 9.46 -9.43 -7.26
CA LEU A 101 8.74 -9.43 -8.53
C LEU A 101 9.62 -9.77 -9.73
N THR A 102 10.89 -9.34 -9.71
CA THR A 102 11.78 -9.44 -10.88
C THR A 102 12.56 -10.76 -10.94
N ASN A 103 12.78 -11.42 -9.80
CA ASN A 103 13.40 -12.74 -9.69
C ASN A 103 12.48 -13.69 -8.90
N PHE A 104 11.25 -13.82 -9.38
CA PHE A 104 10.23 -14.62 -8.69
C PHE A 104 10.58 -16.11 -8.64
N GLN A 105 11.32 -16.63 -9.63
CA GLN A 105 11.74 -18.05 -9.64
C GLN A 105 12.56 -18.42 -8.40
N THR A 106 13.54 -17.61 -8.01
CA THR A 106 14.34 -17.86 -6.79
C THR A 106 13.51 -17.67 -5.52
N ILE A 107 12.61 -16.68 -5.49
CA ILE A 107 11.73 -16.43 -4.34
C ILE A 107 10.75 -17.60 -4.15
N GLN A 108 10.20 -18.13 -5.23
CA GLN A 108 9.31 -19.28 -5.20
C GLN A 108 9.99 -20.53 -4.65
N GLN A 109 11.28 -20.74 -4.93
CA GLN A 109 12.03 -21.84 -4.32
C GLN A 109 12.08 -21.72 -2.79
N ARG A 110 12.23 -20.50 -2.26
CA ARG A 110 12.20 -20.27 -0.80
C ARG A 110 10.81 -20.50 -0.20
N MET A 111 9.75 -20.14 -0.92
CA MET A 111 8.38 -20.45 -0.50
C MET A 111 8.14 -21.96 -0.43
N ARG A 112 8.54 -22.73 -1.46
CA ARG A 112 8.44 -24.19 -1.44
C ARG A 112 9.23 -24.81 -0.29
N ARG A 113 10.41 -24.26 0.02
CA ARG A 113 11.19 -24.70 1.18
C ARG A 113 10.49 -24.41 2.50
N LEU A 114 9.77 -23.28 2.62
CA LEU A 114 8.95 -23.00 3.81
C LEU A 114 7.82 -24.02 3.95
N GLU A 115 7.08 -24.29 2.89
CA GLU A 115 6.00 -25.30 2.89
C GLU A 115 6.51 -26.72 3.21
N GLU A 116 7.74 -27.05 2.80
CA GLU A 116 8.41 -28.31 3.17
C GLU A 116 8.73 -28.34 4.68
N LEU A 117 9.30 -27.26 5.23
CA LEU A 117 9.63 -27.16 6.65
C LEU A 117 8.39 -27.20 7.55
N GLU A 118 7.30 -26.56 7.12
CA GLU A 118 6.01 -26.61 7.82
C GLU A 118 5.44 -28.04 7.84
N ARG A 119 5.49 -28.76 6.71
CA ARG A 119 5.06 -30.17 6.64
C ARG A 119 5.90 -31.10 7.51
N MET A 120 7.23 -30.95 7.48
CA MET A 120 8.13 -31.77 8.31
C MET A 120 7.88 -31.54 9.81
N ARG A 121 7.55 -30.29 10.20
CA ARG A 121 7.18 -29.95 11.58
C ARG A 121 5.84 -30.58 11.99
N GLU A 122 4.86 -30.62 11.08
CA GLU A 122 3.56 -31.25 11.33
C GLU A 122 3.65 -32.78 11.40
N SER A 123 4.54 -33.41 10.61
CA SER A 123 4.77 -34.86 10.63
C SER A 123 5.64 -35.35 11.79
N GLY A 124 6.29 -34.44 12.53
CA GLY A 124 7.17 -34.77 13.66
C GLY A 124 8.56 -35.27 13.26
N GLU A 125 8.99 -35.00 12.01
CA GLU A 125 10.35 -35.28 11.52
C GLU A 125 11.38 -34.21 12.00
N LEU A 126 10.89 -33.15 12.65
CA LEU A 126 11.60 -32.03 13.25
C LEU A 126 11.19 -31.87 14.73
#